data_AF-A0A2N5N085-F1
#
_entry.id   AF-A0A2N5N085-F1
#
_cell.length_a   1.000
_cell.length_b   1.000
_cell.length_c   1.000
_cell.angle_alpha   90.00
_cell.angle_beta   90.00
_cell.angle_gamma   90.00
#
_symmetry.space_group_name_H-M   'P 1'
#
loop_
_entity.id
_entity.type
_entity.pdbx_description
1 polymer ?
#
loop_
_entity_poly.entity_id
_entity_poly.type
_entity_poly.pdbx_seq_one_letter_code
_entity_poly.pdbx_strand_id
1 'polypeptide(L)'
;MNLVYADEQGQLFDHPDWTGLGRGGDIVIELMEEELIPLPEGATLVGLPGTRPIGIGPSGKMELLPGPYQAVGALLPQGFTRLALPGYAKSDKTAVLPLFGYTAVVWKDGRFWAAAEQCDDPERWNPLNCDRTELNVKVEELLAKYPDNRLYEHLSHCALGYECLTASNTFLQRWEGAVPVSYSCNAGCFGCISEQPEDSAFPAPQTRMNFKPTVDEVVQIMLEQLRTPESIISFGQGCEGEPSTQVKIIVEAIRRVREQTSMGYININTNAGLTDFMRAIVDSGLDLMRVSTISALDDHYNAYYKPRAYTLKNVERSLRYAADQGVYTSINYLIFPGVTDREEEMEAMIEFVRRTGLRLIQMRNLNIDPESYLNLIPKARGEIYGMKQMLEIFREELPDVVIGSYTHVPPAELARRR
;
A
#
# COMPACT_ATOMS: atom_id res chain seq x y z
N MET A 1 -26.04 4.97 -13.93
CA MET A 1 -25.01 4.56 -12.94
C MET A 1 -25.67 4.65 -11.59
N ASN A 2 -26.26 3.55 -11.14
CA ASN A 2 -27.15 3.53 -9.98
C ASN A 2 -26.34 3.62 -8.69
N LEU A 3 -26.85 4.36 -7.72
CA LEU A 3 -26.30 4.43 -6.37
C LEU A 3 -26.34 3.04 -5.73
N VAL A 4 -25.22 2.59 -5.17
CA VAL A 4 -25.13 1.36 -4.37
C VAL A 4 -25.16 1.72 -2.90
N TYR A 5 -25.95 0.98 -2.13
CA TYR A 5 -26.09 1.17 -0.68
C TYR A 5 -26.27 -0.17 0.02
N ALA A 6 -26.10 -0.17 1.35
CA ALA A 6 -26.43 -1.33 2.17
C ALA A 6 -27.47 -0.98 3.24
N ASP A 7 -28.27 -1.96 3.62
CA ASP A 7 -29.12 -1.87 4.81
C ASP A 7 -28.34 -2.13 6.11
N GLU A 8 -29.05 -2.12 7.24
CA GLU A 8 -28.48 -2.35 8.56
C GLU A 8 -28.00 -3.80 8.76
N GLN A 9 -28.48 -4.74 7.93
CA GLN A 9 -28.04 -6.14 7.92
C GLN A 9 -26.83 -6.37 6.99
N GLY A 10 -26.38 -5.32 6.28
CA GLY A 10 -25.27 -5.40 5.34
C GLY A 10 -25.66 -6.01 3.99
N GLN A 11 -26.95 -6.13 3.68
CA GLN A 11 -27.40 -6.54 2.35
C GLN A 11 -27.21 -5.39 1.38
N LEU A 12 -26.67 -5.70 0.19
CA LEU A 12 -26.34 -4.74 -0.85
C LEU A 12 -27.50 -4.55 -1.83
N PHE A 13 -27.76 -3.31 -2.19
CA PHE A 13 -28.79 -2.92 -3.14
C PHE A 13 -28.28 -1.82 -4.06
N ASP A 14 -28.82 -1.76 -5.28
CA ASP A 14 -28.75 -0.57 -6.12
C ASP A 14 -30.09 0.17 -6.10
N HIS A 15 -30.05 1.48 -6.34
CA HIS A 15 -31.26 2.29 -6.44
C HIS A 15 -31.45 2.82 -7.89
N PRO A 16 -32.40 2.27 -8.68
CA PRO A 16 -32.56 2.63 -10.10
C PRO A 16 -32.85 4.10 -10.38
N ASP A 17 -33.59 4.78 -9.49
CA ASP A 17 -33.91 6.21 -9.64
C ASP A 17 -32.86 7.17 -9.04
N TRP A 18 -31.72 6.65 -8.56
CA TRP A 18 -30.66 7.47 -7.97
C TRP A 18 -29.33 7.26 -8.69
N THR A 19 -28.66 8.37 -9.01
CA THR A 19 -27.30 8.31 -9.57
C THR A 19 -26.26 8.29 -8.45
N GLY A 20 -25.32 7.35 -8.51
CA GLY A 20 -24.23 7.25 -7.56
C GLY A 20 -23.20 8.36 -7.74
N LEU A 21 -22.64 8.85 -6.64
CA LEU A 21 -21.63 9.91 -6.60
C LEU A 21 -20.37 9.44 -5.88
N GLY A 22 -19.26 10.16 -6.11
CA GLY A 22 -17.99 9.96 -5.44
C GLY A 22 -17.58 11.15 -4.59
N ARG A 23 -16.39 11.08 -4.01
CA ARG A 23 -15.73 12.17 -3.30
C ARG A 23 -14.27 12.30 -3.72
N GLY A 24 -13.85 13.54 -3.96
CA GLY A 24 -12.46 13.99 -3.96
C GLY A 24 -12.22 14.81 -2.70
N GLY A 25 -11.61 14.20 -1.67
CA GLY A 25 -11.44 14.82 -0.37
C GLY A 25 -12.77 15.19 0.31
N ASP A 26 -12.94 16.49 0.57
CA ASP A 26 -14.15 17.05 1.20
C ASP A 26 -15.28 17.34 0.19
N ILE A 27 -15.03 17.20 -1.12
CA ILE A 27 -15.96 17.60 -2.19
C ILE A 27 -16.65 16.35 -2.76
N VAL A 28 -17.99 16.40 -2.86
CA VAL A 28 -18.77 15.39 -3.59
C VAL A 28 -18.70 15.70 -5.08
N ILE A 29 -18.40 14.67 -5.87
CA ILE A 29 -18.19 14.77 -7.31
C ILE A 29 -19.08 13.78 -8.05
N GLU A 30 -19.44 14.13 -9.28
CA GLU A 30 -19.99 13.18 -10.24
C GLU A 30 -18.88 12.24 -10.71
N LEU A 31 -19.22 10.96 -10.90
CA LEU A 31 -18.28 9.96 -11.43
C LEU A 31 -18.40 9.94 -12.95
N MET A 32 -17.27 10.07 -13.64
CA MET A 32 -17.24 10.03 -15.11
C MET A 32 -17.15 8.58 -15.60
N GLU A 33 -17.75 8.29 -16.75
CA GLU A 33 -17.82 6.93 -17.29
C GLU A 33 -16.42 6.39 -17.59
N GLU A 34 -15.51 7.24 -18.06
CA GLU A 34 -14.11 6.92 -18.33
C GLU A 34 -13.26 6.70 -17.08
N GLU A 35 -13.76 7.00 -15.88
CA GLU A 35 -13.10 6.75 -14.60
C GLU A 35 -13.57 5.44 -13.96
N LEU A 36 -14.50 4.74 -14.59
CA LEU A 36 -15.08 3.51 -14.08
C LEU A 36 -14.51 2.29 -14.81
N ILE A 37 -14.09 1.31 -14.02
CA ILE A 37 -13.81 -0.05 -14.49
C ILE A 37 -14.81 -1.02 -13.89
N PRO A 38 -15.07 -2.18 -14.53
CA PRO A 38 -15.80 -3.26 -13.89
C PRO A 38 -15.12 -3.61 -12.57
N LEU A 39 -15.90 -3.88 -11.52
CA LEU A 39 -15.34 -4.20 -10.21
C LEU A 39 -14.32 -5.35 -10.37
N PRO A 40 -13.03 -5.12 -10.04
CA PRO A 40 -11.99 -6.11 -10.27
C PRO A 40 -12.24 -7.41 -9.53
N GLU A 41 -11.80 -8.52 -10.12
CA GLU A 41 -11.76 -9.80 -9.42
C GLU A 41 -10.85 -9.70 -8.17
N GLY A 42 -11.26 -10.31 -7.07
CA GLY A 42 -10.57 -10.22 -5.78
C GLY A 42 -10.85 -8.92 -4.99
N ALA A 43 -11.67 -8.00 -5.52
CA ALA A 43 -12.17 -6.86 -4.75
C ALA A 43 -13.27 -7.28 -3.76
N THR A 44 -13.32 -6.60 -2.62
CA THR A 44 -14.33 -6.84 -1.57
C THR A 44 -15.23 -5.62 -1.41
N LEU A 45 -16.55 -5.80 -1.49
CA LEU A 45 -17.51 -4.75 -1.15
C LEU A 45 -17.71 -4.69 0.36
N VAL A 46 -17.74 -3.47 0.90
CA VAL A 46 -17.88 -3.21 2.33
C VAL A 46 -18.93 -2.13 2.57
N GLY A 47 -19.78 -2.34 3.57
CA GLY A 47 -20.59 -1.27 4.13
C GLY A 47 -19.71 -0.32 4.95
N LEU A 48 -20.10 0.95 5.01
CA LEU A 48 -19.45 1.98 5.81
C LEU A 48 -20.41 2.41 6.95
N PRO A 49 -20.37 1.75 8.12
CA PRO A 49 -21.24 2.07 9.24
C PRO A 49 -21.08 3.53 9.69
N GLY A 50 -22.16 4.11 10.21
CA GLY A 50 -22.16 5.51 10.65
C GLY A 50 -22.11 6.53 9.50
N THR A 51 -22.38 6.10 8.28
CA THR A 51 -22.50 6.96 7.10
C THR A 51 -23.89 6.90 6.47
N ARG A 52 -24.21 7.89 5.65
CA ARG A 52 -25.39 7.95 4.79
C ARG A 52 -24.94 8.17 3.35
N PRO A 53 -25.39 7.36 2.38
CA PRO A 53 -25.06 7.56 0.97
C PRO A 53 -25.53 8.92 0.47
N ILE A 54 -24.70 9.55 -0.37
CA ILE A 54 -25.06 10.76 -1.13
C ILE A 54 -25.20 10.35 -2.60
N GLY A 55 -26.28 10.79 -3.25
CA GLY A 55 -26.51 10.58 -4.67
C GLY A 55 -27.33 11.71 -5.28
N ILE A 56 -27.55 11.64 -6.59
CA ILE A 56 -28.54 12.50 -7.26
C ILE A 56 -29.88 11.76 -7.22
N GLY A 57 -30.84 12.30 -6.48
CA GLY A 57 -32.17 11.69 -6.32
C GLY A 57 -33.14 12.03 -7.47
N PRO A 58 -34.41 11.57 -7.40
CA PRO A 58 -35.42 11.81 -8.42
C PRO A 58 -35.75 13.29 -8.68
N SER A 59 -35.38 14.17 -7.74
CA SER A 59 -35.50 15.62 -7.88
C SER A 59 -34.47 16.23 -8.85
N GLY A 60 -33.45 15.45 -9.27
CA GLY A 60 -32.29 15.93 -10.01
C GLY A 60 -31.26 16.68 -9.15
N LYS A 61 -31.36 16.61 -7.82
CA LYS A 61 -30.45 17.28 -6.88
C LYS A 61 -29.63 16.27 -6.08
N MET A 62 -28.47 16.74 -5.61
CA MET A 62 -27.66 16.02 -4.65
C MET A 62 -28.39 15.93 -3.30
N GLU A 63 -28.63 14.71 -2.84
CA GLU A 63 -29.43 14.41 -1.66
C GLU A 63 -28.80 13.26 -0.85
N LEU A 64 -29.12 13.19 0.44
CA LEU A 64 -28.84 12.01 1.26
C LEU A 64 -29.92 10.97 0.98
N LEU A 65 -29.52 9.71 0.78
CA LEU A 65 -30.47 8.62 0.62
C LEU A 65 -31.34 8.50 1.90
N PRO A 66 -32.67 8.63 1.81
CA PRO A 66 -33.54 8.58 2.97
C PRO A 66 -33.61 7.15 3.53
N GLY A 67 -33.65 7.03 4.86
CA GLY A 67 -33.75 5.76 5.57
C GLY A 67 -32.48 5.37 6.33
N PRO A 68 -32.50 4.22 7.03
CA PRO A 68 -31.38 3.74 7.84
C PRO A 68 -30.35 2.98 6.98
N TYR A 69 -29.89 3.60 5.90
CA TYR A 69 -28.93 2.98 4.98
C TYR A 69 -27.50 3.46 5.25
N GLN A 70 -26.54 2.66 4.82
CA GLN A 70 -25.11 2.99 4.89
C GLN A 70 -24.50 3.04 3.48
N ALA A 71 -23.46 3.87 3.31
CA ALA A 71 -22.70 3.90 2.08
C ALA A 71 -21.94 2.58 1.88
N VAL A 72 -21.63 2.29 0.62
CA VAL A 72 -20.86 1.10 0.23
C VAL A 72 -19.60 1.56 -0.49
N GLY A 73 -18.49 0.89 -0.20
CA GLY A 73 -17.24 1.06 -0.92
C GLY A 73 -16.66 -0.27 -1.37
N ALA A 74 -15.70 -0.22 -2.28
CA ALA A 74 -14.89 -1.36 -2.68
C ALA A 74 -13.47 -1.28 -2.11
N LEU A 75 -12.96 -2.40 -1.66
CA LEU A 75 -11.54 -2.61 -1.33
C LEU A 75 -10.88 -3.25 -2.54
N LEU A 76 -10.00 -2.50 -3.20
CA LEU A 76 -9.35 -2.95 -4.43
C LEU A 76 -8.13 -3.85 -4.12
N PRO A 77 -7.89 -4.91 -4.91
CA PRO A 77 -6.64 -5.65 -4.85
C PRO A 77 -5.48 -4.81 -5.41
N GLN A 78 -4.24 -5.29 -5.22
CA GLN A 78 -3.08 -4.67 -5.85
C GLN A 78 -3.21 -4.74 -7.38
N GLY A 79 -2.67 -3.73 -8.06
CA GLY A 79 -2.84 -3.53 -9.50
C GLY A 79 -3.83 -2.41 -9.86
N PHE A 80 -4.63 -1.94 -8.90
CA PHE A 80 -5.66 -0.93 -9.14
C PHE A 80 -5.50 0.31 -8.25
N THR A 81 -5.47 1.47 -8.88
CA THR A 81 -5.42 2.79 -8.27
C THR A 81 -6.83 3.33 -8.08
N ARG A 82 -7.20 3.68 -6.85
CA ARG A 82 -8.47 4.33 -6.53
C ARG A 82 -8.49 5.76 -7.09
N LEU A 83 -9.56 6.10 -7.81
CA LEU A 83 -9.77 7.44 -8.37
C LEU A 83 -10.71 8.31 -7.52
N ALA A 84 -11.67 7.70 -6.82
CA ALA A 84 -12.60 8.43 -5.95
C ALA A 84 -12.96 7.65 -4.66
N LEU A 85 -13.27 8.39 -3.59
CA LEU A 85 -13.84 7.87 -2.36
C LEU A 85 -15.38 7.70 -2.52
N PRO A 86 -16.05 6.82 -1.74
CA PRO A 86 -17.51 6.72 -1.79
C PRO A 86 -18.21 8.05 -1.44
N GLY A 87 -19.29 8.37 -2.16
CA GLY A 87 -20.14 9.53 -1.87
C GLY A 87 -20.98 9.32 -0.61
N TYR A 88 -20.55 9.87 0.53
CA TYR A 88 -21.29 9.76 1.79
C TYR A 88 -21.15 10.99 2.69
N ALA A 89 -22.09 11.14 3.62
CA ALA A 89 -21.96 11.99 4.81
C ALA A 89 -21.93 11.12 6.08
N LYS A 90 -21.13 11.51 7.07
CA LYS A 90 -21.17 10.87 8.40
C LYS A 90 -22.51 11.18 9.06
N SER A 91 -23.27 10.14 9.42
CA SER A 91 -24.44 10.29 10.30
C SER A 91 -24.01 10.45 11.76
N ASP A 92 -22.89 9.84 12.13
CA ASP A 92 -22.20 10.06 13.40
C ASP A 92 -20.80 10.61 13.12
N LYS A 93 -20.57 11.88 13.50
CA LYS A 93 -19.29 12.56 13.26
C LYS A 93 -18.15 12.04 14.15
N THR A 94 -18.46 11.25 15.16
CA THR A 94 -17.47 10.65 16.07
C THR A 94 -17.04 9.25 15.62
N ALA A 95 -17.82 8.60 14.76
CA ALA A 95 -17.51 7.28 14.24
C ALA A 95 -16.30 7.33 13.30
N VAL A 96 -15.33 6.45 13.55
CA VAL A 96 -14.11 6.32 12.73
C VAL A 96 -14.13 4.98 12.00
N LEU A 97 -13.83 5.00 10.71
CA LEU A 97 -13.76 3.80 9.90
C LEU A 97 -12.44 3.03 10.12
N PRO A 98 -12.44 1.69 10.01
CA PRO A 98 -11.20 0.91 10.03
C PRO A 98 -10.21 1.31 8.92
N LEU A 99 -8.95 0.89 9.06
CA LEU A 99 -7.88 1.18 8.09
C LEU A 99 -8.05 0.38 6.79
N PHE A 100 -8.92 0.86 5.90
CA PHE A 100 -9.14 0.30 4.56
C PHE A 100 -9.15 1.39 3.47
N GLY A 101 -8.89 0.97 2.24
CA GLY A 101 -8.85 1.83 1.04
C GLY A 101 -10.21 1.89 0.36
N TYR A 102 -11.18 2.59 0.96
CA TYR A 102 -12.55 2.69 0.45
C TYR A 102 -12.62 3.37 -0.92
N THR A 103 -13.12 2.67 -1.94
CA THR A 103 -13.28 3.17 -3.32
C THR A 103 -14.76 3.32 -3.66
N ALA A 104 -15.13 4.39 -4.38
CA ALA A 104 -16.49 4.57 -4.87
C ALA A 104 -16.91 3.43 -5.79
N VAL A 105 -18.16 2.97 -5.64
CA VAL A 105 -18.75 1.90 -6.45
C VAL A 105 -20.16 2.29 -6.88
N VAL A 106 -20.51 1.93 -8.12
CA VAL A 106 -21.84 2.10 -8.70
C VAL A 106 -22.32 0.81 -9.36
N TRP A 107 -23.62 0.69 -9.56
CA TRP A 107 -24.20 -0.39 -10.35
C TRP A 107 -24.53 0.12 -11.76
N LYS A 108 -24.03 -0.57 -12.79
CA LYS A 108 -24.19 -0.16 -14.19
C LYS A 108 -24.12 -1.40 -15.08
N ASP A 109 -25.05 -1.50 -16.04
CA ASP A 109 -25.08 -2.59 -17.02
C ASP A 109 -25.11 -4.00 -16.38
N GLY A 110 -25.86 -4.15 -15.28
CA GLY A 110 -26.06 -5.44 -14.62
C GLY A 110 -24.87 -5.93 -13.79
N ARG A 111 -23.90 -5.07 -13.48
CA ARG A 111 -22.74 -5.41 -12.62
C ARG A 111 -22.23 -4.20 -11.83
N PHE A 112 -21.35 -4.46 -10.87
CA PHE A 112 -20.64 -3.41 -10.13
C PHE A 112 -19.49 -2.81 -10.95
N TRP A 113 -19.30 -1.51 -10.80
CA TRP A 113 -18.20 -0.74 -11.37
C TRP A 113 -17.56 0.12 -10.28
N ALA A 114 -16.24 0.21 -10.28
CA ALA A 114 -15.46 0.97 -9.31
C ALA A 114 -14.77 2.16 -9.96
N ALA A 115 -14.66 3.27 -9.22
CA ALA A 115 -13.87 4.44 -9.63
C ALA A 115 -12.37 4.16 -9.44
N ALA A 116 -11.78 3.51 -10.44
CA ALA A 116 -10.43 2.98 -10.35
C ALA A 116 -9.76 2.88 -11.73
N GLU A 117 -8.43 2.90 -11.74
CA GLU A 117 -7.62 2.63 -12.93
C GLU A 117 -6.70 1.44 -12.67
N GLN A 118 -6.62 0.51 -13.63
CA GLN A 118 -5.63 -0.56 -13.58
C GLN A 118 -4.24 0.00 -13.92
N CYS A 119 -3.38 0.14 -12.92
CA CYS A 119 -2.02 0.67 -13.07
C CYS A 119 -0.96 -0.43 -13.17
N ASP A 120 -1.31 -1.69 -12.92
CA ASP A 120 -0.38 -2.82 -12.98
C ASP A 120 -1.10 -4.12 -13.37
N ASP A 121 -0.35 -5.18 -13.67
CA ASP A 121 -0.91 -6.51 -13.86
C ASP A 121 -1.29 -7.13 -12.49
N PRO A 122 -2.58 -7.32 -12.18
CA PRO A 122 -2.98 -7.80 -10.86
C PRO A 122 -2.67 -9.29 -10.64
N GLU A 123 -2.34 -10.06 -11.69
CA GLU A 123 -2.33 -11.53 -11.65
C GLU A 123 -1.48 -12.10 -10.50
N ARG A 124 -0.24 -11.61 -10.34
CA ARG A 124 0.68 -12.09 -9.27
C ARG A 124 0.23 -11.72 -7.86
N TRP A 125 -0.73 -10.80 -7.73
CA TRP A 125 -1.26 -10.32 -6.45
C TRP A 125 -2.77 -10.52 -6.32
N ASN A 126 -3.39 -11.24 -7.25
CA ASN A 126 -4.77 -11.64 -7.15
C ASN A 126 -4.90 -12.66 -6.00
N PRO A 127 -5.67 -12.36 -4.93
CA PRO A 127 -5.79 -13.25 -3.79
C PRO A 127 -6.34 -14.64 -4.17
N LEU A 128 -7.09 -14.75 -5.26
CA LEU A 128 -7.63 -16.02 -5.75
C LEU A 128 -6.56 -16.97 -6.30
N ASN A 129 -5.37 -16.45 -6.63
CA ASN A 129 -4.23 -17.27 -7.05
C ASN A 129 -3.51 -17.92 -5.87
N CYS A 130 -3.97 -17.73 -4.64
CA CYS A 130 -3.43 -18.35 -3.44
C CYS A 130 -4.34 -19.47 -2.94
N ASP A 131 -4.12 -20.71 -3.42
CA ASP A 131 -4.85 -21.88 -2.91
C ASP A 131 -4.53 -22.10 -1.43
N ARG A 132 -5.56 -21.98 -0.59
CA ARG A 132 -5.43 -22.16 0.87
C ARG A 132 -5.03 -23.58 1.25
N THR A 133 -5.46 -24.58 0.50
CA THR A 133 -5.13 -25.99 0.79
C THR A 133 -3.64 -26.22 0.56
N GLU A 134 -3.13 -25.78 -0.59
CA GLU A 134 -1.71 -25.85 -0.91
C GLU A 134 -0.87 -25.05 0.11
N LEU A 135 -1.31 -23.83 0.43
CA LEU A 135 -0.61 -22.98 1.40
C LEU A 135 -0.48 -23.64 2.77
N ASN A 136 -1.53 -24.27 3.30
CA ASN A 136 -1.46 -24.97 4.60
C ASN A 136 -0.40 -26.08 4.58
N VAL A 137 -0.35 -26.88 3.52
CA VAL A 137 0.66 -27.93 3.36
C VAL A 137 2.07 -27.34 3.34
N LYS A 138 2.29 -26.25 2.58
CA LYS A 138 3.60 -25.58 2.52
C LYS A 138 4.02 -24.94 3.83
N VAL A 139 3.06 -24.43 4.60
CA VAL A 139 3.32 -23.93 5.96
C VAL A 139 3.80 -25.05 6.86
N GLU A 140 3.11 -26.19 6.89
CA GLU A 140 3.50 -27.35 7.71
C GLU A 140 4.88 -27.89 7.31
N GLU A 141 5.16 -28.00 6.00
CA GLU A 141 6.46 -28.47 5.49
C GLU A 141 7.64 -27.59 5.99
N LEU A 142 7.51 -26.27 5.88
CA LEU A 142 8.61 -25.36 6.25
C LEU A 142 8.76 -25.22 7.77
N LEU A 143 7.67 -25.25 8.54
CA LEU A 143 7.73 -25.30 10.00
C LEU A 143 8.41 -26.59 10.49
N ALA A 144 8.11 -27.73 9.87
CA ALA A 144 8.77 -29.00 10.21
C ALA A 144 10.25 -29.01 9.80
N LYS A 145 10.60 -28.35 8.69
CA LYS A 145 11.99 -28.23 8.22
C LYS A 145 12.84 -27.31 9.09
N TYR A 146 12.24 -26.25 9.63
CA TYR A 146 12.92 -25.23 10.45
C TYR A 146 12.23 -25.03 11.81
N PRO A 147 12.22 -26.04 12.69
CA PRO A 147 11.44 -26.02 13.93
C PRO A 147 11.89 -24.93 14.91
N ASP A 148 13.16 -24.50 14.83
CA ASP A 148 13.74 -23.47 15.70
C ASP A 148 13.66 -22.05 15.10
N ASN A 149 13.09 -21.88 13.91
CA ASN A 149 13.03 -20.59 13.23
C ASN A 149 11.70 -19.86 13.52
N ARG A 150 11.77 -18.90 14.44
CA ARG A 150 10.60 -18.15 14.94
C ARG A 150 10.00 -17.24 13.88
N LEU A 151 10.76 -16.88 12.84
CA LEU A 151 10.21 -16.09 11.72
C LEU A 151 9.22 -16.92 10.90
N TYR A 152 9.45 -18.22 10.69
CA TYR A 152 8.46 -19.07 10.01
C TYR A 152 7.19 -19.21 10.86
N GLU A 153 7.31 -19.38 12.18
CA GLU A 153 6.14 -19.37 13.07
C GLU A 153 5.35 -18.06 12.93
N HIS A 154 6.03 -16.91 13.04
CA HIS A 154 5.39 -15.60 12.87
C HIS A 154 4.75 -15.40 11.49
N LEU A 155 5.45 -15.78 10.41
CA LEU A 155 4.95 -15.67 9.05
C LEU A 155 3.77 -16.61 8.80
N SER A 156 3.70 -17.76 9.47
CA SER A 156 2.55 -18.68 9.35
C SER A 156 1.25 -18.01 9.80
N HIS A 157 1.30 -17.27 10.91
CA HIS A 157 0.17 -16.46 11.37
C HIS A 157 -0.19 -15.35 10.38
N CYS A 158 0.81 -14.72 9.76
CA CYS A 158 0.58 -13.70 8.74
C CYS A 158 -0.09 -14.29 7.49
N ALA A 159 0.38 -15.44 7.01
CA ALA A 159 -0.13 -16.10 5.82
C ALA A 159 -1.54 -16.69 6.02
N LEU A 160 -1.78 -17.38 7.14
CA LEU A 160 -3.02 -18.12 7.39
C LEU A 160 -4.09 -17.30 8.12
N GLY A 161 -3.68 -16.36 8.98
CA GLY A 161 -4.57 -15.55 9.81
C GLY A 161 -4.92 -14.21 9.18
N TYR A 162 -3.90 -13.45 8.72
CA TYR A 162 -4.09 -12.15 8.07
C TYR A 162 -4.22 -12.24 6.55
N GLU A 163 -4.08 -13.44 5.97
CA GLU A 163 -4.14 -13.68 4.53
C GLU A 163 -3.12 -12.81 3.75
N CYS A 164 -1.96 -12.56 4.36
CA CYS A 164 -0.91 -11.74 3.80
C CYS A 164 -0.25 -12.46 2.62
N LEU A 165 -0.53 -12.02 1.39
CA LEU A 165 0.01 -12.63 0.17
C LEU A 165 1.54 -12.68 0.15
N THR A 166 2.24 -11.65 0.66
CA THR A 166 3.71 -11.65 0.73
C THR A 166 4.23 -12.73 1.68
N ALA A 167 3.54 -13.00 2.79
CA ALA A 167 3.87 -14.11 3.69
C ALA A 167 3.52 -15.46 3.06
N SER A 168 2.36 -15.58 2.42
CA SER A 168 1.97 -16.78 1.68
C SER A 168 2.99 -17.14 0.60
N ASN A 169 3.50 -16.14 -0.12
CA ASN A 169 4.52 -16.31 -1.14
C ASN A 169 5.87 -16.79 -0.60
N THR A 170 6.21 -16.51 0.67
CA THR A 170 7.38 -17.12 1.33
C THR A 170 7.22 -18.64 1.44
N PHE A 171 6.03 -19.12 1.81
CA PHE A 171 5.77 -20.55 1.94
C PHE A 171 5.60 -21.24 0.59
N LEU A 172 4.92 -20.57 -0.35
CA LEU A 172 4.74 -21.06 -1.72
C LEU A 172 5.99 -20.92 -2.59
N GLN A 173 7.02 -20.21 -2.11
CA GLN A 173 8.30 -20.00 -2.77
C GLN A 173 8.18 -19.39 -4.17
N ARG A 174 7.27 -18.43 -4.33
CA ARG A 174 6.99 -17.74 -5.59
C ARG A 174 7.05 -16.23 -5.42
N TRP A 175 7.32 -15.52 -6.53
CA TRP A 175 7.23 -14.05 -6.63
C TRP A 175 7.98 -13.31 -5.50
N GLU A 176 7.35 -12.29 -4.89
CA GLU A 176 7.85 -11.54 -3.73
C GLU A 176 7.44 -12.23 -2.43
N GLY A 177 8.43 -12.73 -1.69
CA GLY A 177 8.30 -13.26 -0.34
C GLY A 177 8.68 -12.24 0.75
N ALA A 178 8.23 -12.50 1.97
CA ALA A 178 8.48 -11.71 3.17
C ALA A 178 9.62 -12.29 4.04
N VAL A 179 10.47 -11.41 4.57
CA VAL A 179 11.39 -11.70 5.68
C VAL A 179 11.42 -10.53 6.68
N PRO A 180 10.56 -10.54 7.72
CA PRO A 180 10.53 -9.45 8.68
C PRO A 180 11.74 -9.52 9.62
N VAL A 181 12.19 -8.36 10.09
CA VAL A 181 13.39 -8.24 10.91
C VAL A 181 13.22 -7.34 12.12
N SER A 182 12.26 -6.41 12.11
CA SER A 182 12.17 -5.31 13.06
C SER A 182 10.94 -5.30 13.96
N TYR A 183 11.15 -5.23 15.27
CA TYR A 183 10.08 -5.00 16.25
C TYR A 183 9.92 -3.51 16.62
N SER A 184 10.78 -2.62 16.11
CA SER A 184 10.82 -1.21 16.49
C SER A 184 10.75 -0.27 15.29
N CYS A 185 10.21 0.93 15.50
CA CYS A 185 10.06 1.93 14.45
C CYS A 185 10.59 3.28 14.93
N ASN A 186 11.10 4.10 14.01
CA ASN A 186 11.47 5.50 14.24
C ASN A 186 10.41 6.49 13.70
N ALA A 187 9.21 6.01 13.34
CA ALA A 187 8.08 6.83 12.91
C ALA A 187 6.85 6.58 13.79
N GLY A 188 5.99 7.59 13.92
CA GLY A 188 4.72 7.53 14.65
C GLY A 188 3.54 7.70 13.72
N CYS A 189 3.49 6.91 12.63
CA CYS A 189 2.51 7.09 11.57
C CYS A 189 1.09 7.07 12.13
N PHE A 190 0.27 8.05 11.76
CA PHE A 190 -1.12 8.12 12.22
C PHE A 190 -1.91 6.84 11.88
N GLY A 191 -1.80 6.38 10.64
CA GLY A 191 -2.40 5.11 10.17
C GLY A 191 -1.43 3.93 10.22
N CYS A 192 -0.57 3.80 11.25
CA CYS A 192 0.36 2.68 11.34
C CYS A 192 -0.40 1.34 11.38
N ILE A 193 -0.03 0.42 10.48
CA ILE A 193 -0.74 -0.84 10.28
C ILE A 193 -0.30 -1.97 11.24
N SER A 194 0.81 -1.78 11.95
CA SER A 194 1.37 -2.77 12.89
C SER A 194 1.24 -2.39 14.37
N GLU A 195 0.99 -1.12 14.65
CA GLU A 195 0.94 -0.57 16.01
C GLU A 195 0.03 0.65 16.03
N GLN A 196 -0.88 0.69 17.00
CA GLN A 196 -1.73 1.84 17.27
C GLN A 196 -1.60 2.18 18.76
N PRO A 197 -1.65 3.47 19.14
CA PRO A 197 -1.78 3.86 20.54
C PRO A 197 -2.96 3.18 21.23
N GLU A 198 -2.88 2.95 22.54
CA GLU A 198 -3.96 2.31 23.30
C GLU A 198 -5.28 3.09 23.25
N ASP A 199 -5.20 4.42 23.10
CA ASP A 199 -6.33 5.34 22.99
C ASP A 199 -6.76 5.60 21.53
N SER A 200 -6.23 4.85 20.56
CA SER A 200 -6.61 4.98 19.15
C SER A 200 -8.06 4.57 18.91
N ALA A 201 -8.75 5.30 18.03
CA ALA A 201 -10.12 5.02 17.64
C ALA A 201 -10.26 3.78 16.73
N PHE A 202 -9.15 3.24 16.23
CA PHE A 202 -9.11 2.06 15.37
C PHE A 202 -7.92 1.16 15.72
N PRO A 203 -8.07 -0.17 15.62
CA PRO A 203 -6.97 -1.09 15.87
C PRO A 203 -5.99 -1.13 14.70
N ALA A 204 -4.78 -1.61 14.97
CA ALA A 204 -3.85 -2.01 13.91
C ALA A 204 -4.40 -3.29 13.23
N PRO A 205 -4.44 -3.36 11.88
CA PRO A 205 -4.91 -4.54 11.15
C PRO A 205 -3.98 -5.74 11.28
N GLN A 206 -2.71 -5.54 11.64
CA GLN A 206 -1.73 -6.61 11.85
C GLN A 206 -0.99 -6.38 13.17
N THR A 207 -0.60 -7.47 13.83
CA THR A 207 0.19 -7.41 15.06
C THR A 207 1.67 -7.29 14.73
N ARG A 208 2.35 -6.29 15.30
CA ARG A 208 3.80 -6.17 15.18
C ARG A 208 4.52 -7.35 15.84
N MET A 209 5.53 -7.89 15.15
CA MET A 209 6.50 -8.82 15.72
C MET A 209 7.11 -8.25 17.01
N ASN A 210 7.23 -9.09 18.05
CA ASN A 210 7.68 -8.68 19.38
C ASN A 210 9.06 -9.24 19.78
N PHE A 211 9.79 -9.83 18.83
CA PHE A 211 11.12 -10.38 19.05
C PHE A 211 12.12 -9.87 18.02
N LYS A 212 13.40 -10.06 18.32
CA LYS A 212 14.50 -9.79 17.41
C LYS A 212 14.98 -11.12 16.81
N PRO A 213 14.92 -11.31 15.48
CA PRO A 213 15.42 -12.54 14.88
C PRO A 213 16.94 -12.59 14.90
N THR A 214 17.47 -13.79 14.75
CA THR A 214 18.88 -14.05 14.49
C THR A 214 19.19 -13.91 13.00
N VAL A 215 20.47 -13.76 12.68
CA VAL A 215 20.93 -13.76 11.28
C VAL A 215 20.61 -15.10 10.61
N ASP A 216 20.77 -16.22 11.32
CA ASP A 216 20.55 -17.55 10.74
C ASP A 216 19.07 -17.77 10.37
N GLU A 217 18.13 -17.30 11.20
CA GLU A 217 16.70 -17.33 10.89
C GLU A 217 16.37 -16.57 9.59
N VAL A 218 16.96 -15.38 9.43
CA VAL A 218 16.79 -14.53 8.24
C VAL A 218 17.41 -15.19 7.00
N VAL A 219 18.64 -15.69 7.11
CA VAL A 219 19.37 -16.33 6.00
C VAL A 219 18.64 -17.58 5.51
N GLN A 220 18.10 -18.39 6.41
CA GLN A 220 17.31 -19.58 6.05
C GLN A 220 16.11 -19.22 5.18
N ILE A 221 15.32 -18.22 5.56
CA ILE A 221 14.16 -17.78 4.77
C ILE A 221 14.61 -17.22 3.41
N MET A 222 15.64 -16.38 3.39
CA MET A 222 16.13 -15.77 2.15
C MET A 222 16.61 -16.83 1.14
N LEU A 223 17.34 -17.86 1.59
CA LEU A 223 17.82 -18.94 0.72
C LEU A 223 16.68 -19.84 0.23
N GLU A 224 15.63 -20.03 1.04
CA GLU A 224 14.44 -20.76 0.61
C GLU A 224 13.65 -20.03 -0.49
N GLN A 225 13.60 -18.70 -0.46
CA GLN A 225 12.89 -17.89 -1.45
C GLN A 225 13.69 -17.66 -2.75
N LEU A 226 14.99 -17.43 -2.65
CA LEU A 226 15.86 -17.00 -3.77
C LEU A 226 16.27 -18.18 -4.67
N ARG A 227 15.29 -18.82 -5.31
CA ARG A 227 15.46 -20.02 -6.13
C ARG A 227 15.46 -19.76 -7.63
N THR A 228 14.86 -18.65 -8.08
CA THR A 228 14.74 -18.31 -9.51
C THR A 228 15.29 -16.91 -9.78
N PRO A 229 15.65 -16.59 -11.04
CA PRO A 229 16.14 -15.26 -11.39
C PRO A 229 15.13 -14.14 -11.08
N GLU A 230 13.83 -14.45 -11.07
CA GLU A 230 12.74 -13.50 -10.78
C GLU A 230 12.29 -13.49 -9.31
N SER A 231 12.81 -14.39 -8.46
CA SER A 231 12.45 -14.45 -7.05
C SER A 231 12.81 -13.14 -6.36
N ILE A 232 11.90 -12.59 -5.56
CA ILE A 232 12.16 -11.42 -4.71
C ILE A 232 11.97 -11.83 -3.25
N ILE A 233 12.87 -11.39 -2.37
CA ILE A 233 12.69 -11.48 -0.92
C ILE A 233 12.79 -10.08 -0.31
N SER A 234 11.82 -9.71 0.51
CA SER A 234 11.66 -8.35 1.00
C SER A 234 11.73 -8.25 2.52
N PHE A 235 12.61 -7.38 3.01
CA PHE A 235 12.47 -6.78 4.34
C PHE A 235 11.38 -5.69 4.31
N GLY A 236 10.83 -5.33 5.46
CA GLY A 236 9.83 -4.26 5.62
C GLY A 236 8.39 -4.71 5.37
N GLN A 237 7.84 -5.52 6.25
CA GLN A 237 6.49 -6.09 6.14
C GLN A 237 5.45 -5.33 7.00
N GLY A 238 4.17 -5.55 6.71
CA GLY A 238 3.07 -4.94 7.46
C GLY A 238 3.00 -5.36 8.94
N CYS A 239 3.71 -6.43 9.31
CA CYS A 239 3.83 -6.94 10.67
C CYS A 239 5.11 -6.48 11.40
N GLU A 240 5.88 -5.53 10.86
CA GLU A 240 7.09 -5.02 11.51
C GLU A 240 7.12 -3.50 11.65
N GLY A 241 8.16 -3.01 12.35
CA GLY A 241 8.50 -1.60 12.41
C GLY A 241 9.37 -1.17 11.22
N GLU A 242 10.30 -0.24 11.46
CA GLU A 242 11.26 0.20 10.44
C GLU A 242 12.42 -0.80 10.35
N PRO A 243 12.61 -1.51 9.21
CA PRO A 243 13.64 -2.55 9.09
C PRO A 243 15.06 -2.03 9.26
N SER A 244 15.36 -0.80 8.81
CA SER A 244 16.73 -0.25 8.90
C SER A 244 17.23 -0.12 10.34
N THR A 245 16.35 -0.11 11.35
CA THR A 245 16.75 -0.15 12.77
C THR A 245 17.54 -1.42 13.12
N GLN A 246 17.41 -2.48 12.31
CA GLN A 246 18.12 -3.75 12.45
C GLN A 246 19.26 -3.90 11.44
N VAL A 247 19.89 -2.79 11.04
CA VAL A 247 20.99 -2.71 10.06
C VAL A 247 22.03 -3.82 10.18
N LYS A 248 22.45 -4.18 11.40
CA LYS A 248 23.48 -5.21 11.62
C LYS A 248 23.04 -6.60 11.19
N ILE A 249 21.76 -6.95 11.42
CA ILE A 249 21.21 -8.24 11.00
C ILE A 249 21.08 -8.28 9.49
N ILE A 250 20.51 -7.22 8.90
CA ILE A 250 20.29 -7.12 7.45
C ILE A 250 21.61 -7.22 6.70
N VAL A 251 22.61 -6.41 7.07
CA VAL A 251 23.92 -6.39 6.39
C VAL A 251 24.60 -7.75 6.43
N GLU A 252 24.61 -8.41 7.59
CA GLU A 252 25.22 -9.73 7.73
C GLU A 252 24.45 -10.80 6.93
N ALA A 253 23.11 -10.78 6.98
CA ALA A 253 22.29 -11.73 6.24
C ALA A 253 22.45 -11.59 4.72
N ILE A 254 22.46 -10.36 4.19
CA ILE A 254 22.68 -10.11 2.76
C ILE A 254 24.04 -10.65 2.32
N ARG A 255 25.11 -10.38 3.08
CA ARG A 255 26.45 -10.88 2.78
C ARG A 255 26.49 -12.41 2.73
N ARG A 256 25.99 -13.08 3.78
CA ARG A 256 25.96 -14.56 3.84
C ARG A 256 25.14 -15.20 2.74
N VAL A 257 24.03 -14.56 2.34
CA VAL A 257 23.21 -15.04 1.22
C VAL A 257 23.97 -14.86 -0.09
N ARG A 258 24.60 -13.71 -0.32
CA ARG A 258 25.33 -13.40 -1.55
C ARG A 258 26.64 -14.20 -1.70
N GLU A 259 27.24 -14.65 -0.60
CA GLU A 259 28.34 -15.63 -0.61
C GLU A 259 27.89 -17.02 -1.12
N GLN A 260 26.61 -17.36 -0.96
CA GLN A 260 26.07 -18.68 -1.34
C GLN A 260 25.34 -18.65 -2.69
N THR A 261 24.71 -17.52 -3.04
CA THR A 261 23.92 -17.42 -4.28
C THR A 261 23.79 -15.99 -4.81
N SER A 262 23.89 -15.87 -6.13
CA SER A 262 23.55 -14.67 -6.89
C SER A 262 22.14 -14.75 -7.51
N MET A 263 21.29 -15.67 -7.06
CA MET A 263 19.92 -15.83 -7.57
C MET A 263 18.96 -14.79 -6.97
N GLY A 264 17.95 -14.39 -7.75
CA GLY A 264 16.85 -13.50 -7.36
C GLY A 264 17.28 -12.12 -6.84
N TYR A 265 16.36 -11.35 -6.26
CA TYR A 265 16.55 -9.98 -5.80
C TYR A 265 16.27 -9.83 -4.31
N ILE A 266 17.11 -9.08 -3.60
CA ILE A 266 16.87 -8.69 -2.21
C ILE A 266 16.32 -7.25 -2.19
N ASN A 267 15.12 -7.10 -1.64
CA ASN A 267 14.41 -5.84 -1.51
C ASN A 267 14.28 -5.39 -0.04
N ILE A 268 14.11 -4.10 0.16
CA ILE A 268 13.73 -3.52 1.46
C ILE A 268 12.62 -2.49 1.29
N ASN A 269 11.56 -2.62 2.08
CA ASN A 269 10.51 -1.61 2.21
C ASN A 269 10.78 -0.79 3.48
N THR A 270 10.98 0.51 3.35
CA THR A 270 11.50 1.34 4.45
C THR A 270 10.94 2.76 4.40
N ASN A 271 10.96 3.49 5.51
CA ASN A 271 10.81 4.95 5.48
C ASN A 271 12.09 5.65 5.02
N ALA A 272 13.23 4.95 4.97
CA ALA A 272 14.56 5.42 4.57
C ALA A 272 15.10 6.63 5.34
N GLY A 273 14.55 6.94 6.52
CA GLY A 273 14.93 8.07 7.35
C GLY A 273 16.32 7.96 7.98
N LEU A 274 16.84 6.73 8.19
CA LEU A 274 18.14 6.47 8.79
C LEU A 274 19.23 6.36 7.70
N THR A 275 19.65 7.50 7.15
CA THR A 275 20.52 7.57 5.96
C THR A 275 21.79 6.72 6.05
N ASP A 276 22.52 6.74 7.18
CA ASP A 276 23.75 5.95 7.30
C ASP A 276 23.48 4.44 7.42
N PHE A 277 22.32 4.05 7.96
CA PHE A 277 21.91 2.65 8.01
C PHE A 277 21.51 2.17 6.62
N MET A 278 20.78 3.01 5.87
CA MET A 278 20.43 2.71 4.49
C MET A 278 21.67 2.57 3.61
N ARG A 279 22.68 3.43 3.78
CA ARG A 279 23.98 3.31 3.10
C ARG A 279 24.60 1.93 3.33
N ALA A 280 24.72 1.53 4.60
CA ALA A 280 25.31 0.23 4.95
C ALA A 280 24.53 -0.95 4.34
N ILE A 281 23.19 -0.88 4.30
CA ILE A 281 22.35 -1.91 3.67
C ILE A 281 22.58 -1.94 2.16
N VAL A 282 22.58 -0.77 1.49
CA VAL A 282 22.85 -0.66 0.04
C VAL A 282 24.20 -1.26 -0.31
N ASP A 283 25.24 -0.90 0.43
CA ASP A 283 26.62 -1.33 0.20
C ASP A 283 26.83 -2.83 0.50
N SER A 284 25.92 -3.46 1.24
CA SER A 284 25.99 -4.90 1.54
C SER A 284 25.53 -5.81 0.40
N GLY A 285 24.91 -5.25 -0.65
CA GLY A 285 24.43 -6.00 -1.82
C GLY A 285 22.91 -5.96 -2.02
N LEU A 286 22.22 -4.93 -1.51
CA LEU A 286 20.80 -4.71 -1.76
C LEU A 286 20.52 -4.52 -3.26
N ASP A 287 19.45 -5.10 -3.79
CA ASP A 287 19.12 -4.96 -5.21
C ASP A 287 18.01 -3.97 -5.48
N LEU A 288 16.96 -4.02 -4.66
CA LEU A 288 15.76 -3.20 -4.78
C LEU A 288 15.52 -2.42 -3.49
N MET A 289 14.98 -1.21 -3.61
CA MET A 289 14.58 -0.41 -2.46
C MET A 289 13.22 0.22 -2.73
N ARG A 290 12.31 0.04 -1.80
CA ARG A 290 10.99 0.66 -1.84
C ARG A 290 10.81 1.57 -0.63
N VAL A 291 10.56 2.84 -0.89
CA VAL A 291 10.37 3.85 0.16
C VAL A 291 8.92 4.24 0.28
N SER A 292 8.33 4.09 1.46
CA SER A 292 6.94 4.52 1.68
C SER A 292 6.88 6.02 1.93
N THR A 293 6.05 6.72 1.16
CA THR A 293 5.77 8.14 1.36
C THR A 293 4.30 8.47 1.07
N ILE A 294 3.80 9.53 1.69
CA ILE A 294 2.45 10.06 1.49
C ILE A 294 2.47 11.42 0.78
N SER A 295 3.63 12.08 0.75
CA SER A 295 3.82 13.41 0.19
C SER A 295 5.32 13.71 0.05
N ALA A 296 5.64 14.58 -0.90
CA ALA A 296 6.96 15.18 -1.05
C ALA A 296 7.05 16.59 -0.41
N LEU A 297 6.04 16.99 0.37
CA LEU A 297 5.99 18.23 1.14
C LEU A 297 6.23 17.94 2.62
N ASP A 298 7.10 18.74 3.26
CA ASP A 298 7.50 18.51 4.66
C ASP A 298 6.32 18.53 5.65
N ASP A 299 5.40 19.48 5.51
CA ASP A 299 4.24 19.64 6.41
C ASP A 299 3.25 18.48 6.29
N HIS A 300 2.95 18.03 5.08
CA HIS A 300 2.12 16.85 4.82
C HIS A 300 2.80 15.56 5.31
N TYR A 301 4.08 15.38 4.97
CA TYR A 301 4.87 14.23 5.40
C TYR A 301 4.93 14.12 6.93
N ASN A 302 5.24 15.24 7.61
CA ASN A 302 5.39 15.27 9.05
C ASN A 302 4.06 15.08 9.79
N ALA A 303 2.95 15.59 9.24
CA ALA A 303 1.62 15.39 9.82
C ALA A 303 1.27 13.89 9.92
N TYR A 304 1.57 13.13 8.87
CA TYR A 304 1.28 11.70 8.83
C TYR A 304 2.32 10.85 9.54
N TYR A 305 3.60 10.92 9.14
CA TYR A 305 4.65 10.01 9.59
C TYR A 305 5.18 10.31 11.00
N LYS A 306 5.05 11.55 11.47
CA LYS A 306 5.57 12.02 12.77
C LYS A 306 7.00 11.50 13.02
N PRO A 307 7.96 11.86 12.16
CA PRO A 307 9.28 11.24 12.16
C PRO A 307 10.02 11.49 13.47
N ARG A 308 10.70 10.48 13.99
CA ARG A 308 11.57 10.59 15.18
C ARG A 308 13.03 10.59 14.74
N ALA A 309 13.67 11.75 14.87
CA ALA A 309 15.08 11.97 14.54
C ALA A 309 15.46 11.76 13.06
N TYR A 310 14.52 12.00 12.13
CA TYR A 310 14.81 12.12 10.70
C TYR A 310 13.84 13.10 10.02
N THR A 311 14.12 13.45 8.77
CA THR A 311 13.31 14.39 7.96
C THR A 311 13.10 13.83 6.56
N LEU A 312 12.20 14.42 5.77
CA LEU A 312 12.02 14.07 4.36
C LEU A 312 13.32 14.22 3.56
N LYS A 313 14.18 15.19 3.92
CA LYS A 313 15.52 15.33 3.31
C LYS A 313 16.42 14.11 3.56
N ASN A 314 16.29 13.43 4.69
CA ASN A 314 17.01 12.17 4.93
C ASN A 314 16.52 11.06 3.99
N VAL A 315 15.21 10.99 3.78
CA VAL A 315 14.55 10.04 2.87
C VAL A 315 15.06 10.26 1.43
N GLU A 316 15.04 11.50 0.95
CA GLU A 316 15.57 11.87 -0.38
C GLU A 316 17.03 11.45 -0.54
N ARG A 317 17.87 11.72 0.46
CA ARG A 317 19.29 11.35 0.45
C ARG A 317 19.51 9.84 0.37
N SER A 318 18.71 9.05 1.08
CA SER A 318 18.79 7.59 1.06
C SER A 318 18.39 7.02 -0.30
N LEU A 319 17.29 7.52 -0.88
CA LEU A 319 16.84 7.13 -2.22
C LEU A 319 17.87 7.45 -3.29
N ARG A 320 18.37 8.70 -3.31
CA ARG A 320 19.39 9.12 -4.27
C ARG A 320 20.66 8.28 -4.14
N TYR A 321 21.13 8.05 -2.91
CA TYR A 321 22.31 7.21 -2.69
C TYR A 321 22.11 5.80 -3.26
N ALA A 322 20.96 5.17 -2.98
CA ALA A 322 20.65 3.85 -3.50
C ALA A 322 20.62 3.83 -5.04
N ALA A 323 19.95 4.79 -5.66
CA ALA A 323 19.90 4.93 -7.12
C ALA A 323 21.29 5.13 -7.74
N ASP A 324 22.13 6.00 -7.15
CA ASP A 324 23.51 6.24 -7.58
C ASP A 324 24.39 4.98 -7.48
N GLN A 325 24.07 4.05 -6.57
CA GLN A 325 24.74 2.75 -6.43
C GLN A 325 24.14 1.65 -7.32
N GLY A 326 23.19 1.99 -8.18
CA GLY A 326 22.53 1.08 -9.12
C GLY A 326 21.45 0.20 -8.51
N VAL A 327 20.97 0.50 -7.29
CA VAL A 327 19.79 -0.15 -6.70
C VAL A 327 18.55 0.31 -7.48
N TYR A 328 17.66 -0.61 -7.84
CA TYR A 328 16.39 -0.24 -8.45
C TYR A 328 15.45 0.32 -7.39
N THR A 329 15.31 1.64 -7.38
CA THR A 329 14.56 2.36 -6.35
C THR A 329 13.13 2.68 -6.79
N SER A 330 12.22 2.59 -5.84
CA SER A 330 10.80 2.87 -6.02
C SER A 330 10.23 3.57 -4.79
N ILE A 331 9.06 4.18 -4.95
CA ILE A 331 8.24 4.65 -3.83
C ILE A 331 6.93 3.87 -3.76
N ASN A 332 6.51 3.55 -2.54
CA ASN A 332 5.11 3.29 -2.22
C ASN A 332 4.45 4.63 -1.95
N TYR A 333 3.78 5.19 -2.96
CA TYR A 333 3.04 6.44 -2.80
C TYR A 333 1.65 6.14 -2.24
N LEU A 334 1.43 6.50 -0.99
CA LEU A 334 0.15 6.31 -0.29
C LEU A 334 -0.85 7.37 -0.78
N ILE A 335 -1.68 7.00 -1.75
CA ILE A 335 -2.54 7.93 -2.48
C ILE A 335 -3.95 8.09 -1.89
N PHE A 336 -4.49 9.29 -2.01
CA PHE A 336 -5.80 9.68 -1.51
C PHE A 336 -6.45 10.72 -2.46
N PRO A 337 -7.60 10.40 -3.08
CA PRO A 337 -8.32 11.34 -3.96
C PRO A 337 -8.73 12.65 -3.24
N GLY A 338 -8.46 13.79 -3.87
CA GLY A 338 -8.60 15.14 -3.33
C GLY A 338 -7.45 15.62 -2.44
N VAL A 339 -6.37 14.84 -2.35
CA VAL A 339 -5.12 15.21 -1.65
C VAL A 339 -3.93 15.03 -2.56
N THR A 340 -3.72 13.82 -3.08
CA THR A 340 -2.57 13.46 -3.92
C THR A 340 -2.59 14.18 -5.28
N ASP A 341 -3.78 14.41 -5.81
CA ASP A 341 -4.11 15.06 -7.08
C ASP A 341 -4.29 16.58 -6.96
N ARG A 342 -3.67 17.18 -5.93
CA ARG A 342 -3.53 18.64 -5.81
C ARG A 342 -2.29 19.10 -6.56
N GLU A 343 -2.39 20.26 -7.20
CA GLU A 343 -1.28 20.91 -7.91
C GLU A 343 0.03 20.87 -7.12
N GLU A 344 0.01 21.33 -5.86
CA GLU A 344 1.23 21.43 -5.05
C GLU A 344 1.84 20.07 -4.67
N GLU A 345 1.02 19.03 -4.56
CA GLU A 345 1.48 17.67 -4.24
C GLU A 345 2.08 17.00 -5.48
N MET A 346 1.44 17.21 -6.63
CA MET A 346 1.89 16.71 -7.92
C MET A 346 3.24 17.32 -8.31
N GLU A 347 3.37 18.64 -8.27
CA GLU A 347 4.62 19.34 -8.56
C GLU A 347 5.75 18.87 -7.63
N ALA A 348 5.47 18.81 -6.33
CA ALA A 348 6.46 18.37 -5.35
C ALA A 348 6.91 16.92 -5.59
N MET A 349 5.97 16.02 -5.92
CA MET A 349 6.27 14.63 -6.18
C MET A 349 7.07 14.43 -7.49
N ILE A 350 6.69 15.11 -8.57
CA ILE A 350 7.44 15.08 -9.84
C ILE A 350 8.89 15.52 -9.60
N GLU A 351 9.09 16.62 -8.88
CA GLU A 351 10.43 17.12 -8.58
C GLU A 351 11.20 16.19 -7.63
N PHE A 352 10.54 15.57 -6.65
CA PHE A 352 11.16 14.57 -5.78
C PHE A 352 11.63 13.34 -6.56
N VAL A 353 10.82 12.85 -7.50
CA VAL A 353 11.18 11.73 -8.38
C VAL A 353 12.39 12.09 -9.25
N ARG A 354 12.39 13.28 -9.87
CA ARG A 354 13.52 13.79 -10.66
C ARG A 354 14.81 13.90 -9.85
N ARG A 355 14.75 14.45 -8.63
CA ARG A 355 15.94 14.61 -7.76
C ARG A 355 16.51 13.29 -7.22
N THR A 356 15.65 12.30 -7.04
CA THR A 356 16.06 10.98 -6.52
C THR A 356 16.48 10.00 -7.61
N GLY A 357 15.98 10.18 -8.84
CA GLY A 357 16.24 9.27 -9.96
C GLY A 357 15.57 7.90 -9.80
N LEU A 358 14.53 7.80 -8.96
CA LEU A 358 13.78 6.56 -8.79
C LEU A 358 13.08 6.13 -10.08
N ARG A 359 12.80 4.84 -10.22
CA ARG A 359 12.34 4.23 -11.49
C ARG A 359 10.91 3.70 -11.47
N LEU A 360 10.28 3.68 -10.29
CA LEU A 360 8.92 3.14 -10.14
C LEU A 360 8.16 3.88 -9.04
N ILE A 361 6.96 4.36 -9.36
CA ILE A 361 5.97 4.83 -8.41
C ILE A 361 4.92 3.74 -8.27
N GLN A 362 4.86 3.12 -7.08
CA GLN A 362 3.83 2.16 -6.72
C GLN A 362 2.68 2.91 -6.09
N MET A 363 1.58 3.05 -6.82
CA MET A 363 0.34 3.64 -6.32
C MET A 363 -0.30 2.69 -5.32
N ARG A 364 -0.36 3.12 -4.06
CA ARG A 364 -0.92 2.37 -2.94
C ARG A 364 -2.09 3.13 -2.38
N ASN A 365 -3.29 2.57 -2.49
CA ASN A 365 -4.48 3.16 -1.89
C ASN A 365 -4.25 3.34 -0.38
N LEU A 366 -4.29 4.59 0.11
CA LEU A 366 -4.14 4.86 1.52
C LEU A 366 -5.34 4.28 2.28
N ASN A 367 -5.03 3.36 3.19
CA ASN A 367 -5.98 2.71 4.08
C ASN A 367 -6.16 3.56 5.34
N ILE A 368 -7.24 4.34 5.39
CA ILE A 368 -7.50 5.27 6.50
C ILE A 368 -8.97 5.73 6.48
N ASP A 369 -9.49 6.13 7.64
CA ASP A 369 -10.74 6.90 7.71
C ASP A 369 -10.57 8.25 6.99
N PRO A 370 -11.38 8.55 5.95
CA PRO A 370 -11.22 9.76 5.16
C PRO A 370 -11.27 11.06 5.96
N GLU A 371 -12.19 11.16 6.92
CA GLU A 371 -12.37 12.35 7.75
C GLU A 371 -11.18 12.56 8.69
N SER A 372 -10.69 11.49 9.32
CA SER A 372 -9.49 11.54 10.17
C SER A 372 -8.26 12.01 9.40
N TYR A 373 -8.09 11.54 8.17
CA TYR A 373 -7.00 11.97 7.31
C TYR A 373 -7.13 13.44 6.91
N LEU A 374 -8.29 13.86 6.40
CA LEU A 374 -8.54 15.25 5.94
C LEU A 374 -8.46 16.31 7.05
N ASN A 375 -8.63 15.89 8.30
CA ASN A 375 -8.41 16.74 9.48
C ASN A 375 -6.94 16.80 9.91
N LEU A 376 -6.13 15.79 9.55
CA LEU A 376 -4.72 15.68 9.90
C LEU A 376 -3.82 16.49 8.96
N ILE A 377 -4.09 16.42 7.66
CA ILE A 377 -3.26 17.04 6.62
C ILE A 377 -3.62 18.50 6.36
N PRO A 378 -2.64 19.31 5.89
CA PRO A 378 -2.91 20.69 5.48
C PRO A 378 -3.99 20.80 4.39
N LYS A 379 -4.69 21.94 4.40
CA LYS A 379 -5.71 22.26 3.41
C LYS A 379 -5.07 22.53 2.04
N ALA A 380 -5.84 22.28 0.98
CA ALA A 380 -5.39 22.48 -0.39
C ALA A 380 -4.97 23.94 -0.63
N ARG A 381 -3.88 24.12 -1.38
CA ARG A 381 -3.33 25.44 -1.77
C ARG A 381 -3.56 25.72 -3.24
N GLY A 382 -3.52 24.70 -4.09
CA GLY A 382 -3.77 24.78 -5.52
C GLY A 382 -5.04 24.04 -5.95
N GLU A 383 -5.18 23.87 -7.26
CA GLU A 383 -6.30 23.18 -7.88
C GLU A 383 -6.25 21.66 -7.63
N ILE A 384 -7.43 21.04 -7.60
CA ILE A 384 -7.58 19.58 -7.54
C ILE A 384 -7.90 19.10 -8.95
N TYR A 385 -6.98 18.36 -9.56
CA TYR A 385 -7.08 17.92 -10.97
C TYR A 385 -7.91 16.65 -11.14
N GLY A 386 -8.02 15.83 -10.09
CA GLY A 386 -8.55 14.48 -10.18
C GLY A 386 -7.44 13.44 -10.40
N MET A 387 -7.59 12.28 -9.76
CA MET A 387 -6.60 11.21 -9.75
C MET A 387 -6.26 10.69 -11.15
N LYS A 388 -7.23 10.64 -12.07
CA LYS A 388 -6.99 10.16 -13.44
C LYS A 388 -6.09 11.12 -14.21
N GLN A 389 -6.41 12.41 -14.18
CA GLN A 389 -5.58 13.46 -14.78
C GLN A 389 -4.17 13.50 -14.16
N MET A 390 -4.06 13.30 -12.85
CA MET A 390 -2.77 13.16 -12.18
C MET A 390 -1.94 11.99 -12.75
N LEU A 391 -2.54 10.83 -12.95
CA LEU A 391 -1.85 9.66 -13.52
C LEU A 391 -1.35 9.93 -14.95
N GLU A 392 -2.15 10.61 -15.76
CA GLU A 392 -1.78 11.04 -17.11
C GLU A 392 -0.58 12.00 -17.07
N ILE A 393 -0.64 13.03 -16.21
CA ILE A 393 0.46 13.99 -16.03
C ILE A 393 1.73 13.29 -15.54
N PHE A 394 1.64 12.35 -14.60
CA PHE A 394 2.82 11.61 -14.14
C PHE A 394 3.47 10.79 -15.27
N ARG A 395 2.67 10.18 -16.16
CA ARG A 395 3.21 9.46 -17.33
C ARG A 395 3.89 10.40 -18.32
N GLU A 396 3.36 11.61 -18.50
CA GLU A 396 3.92 12.61 -19.42
C GLU A 396 5.20 13.26 -18.86
N GLU A 397 5.19 13.64 -17.58
CA GLU A 397 6.29 14.39 -16.94
C GLU A 397 7.45 13.49 -16.47
N LEU A 398 7.21 12.18 -16.32
CA LEU A 398 8.15 11.19 -15.83
C LEU A 398 8.23 9.95 -16.76
N PRO A 399 8.62 10.12 -18.05
CA PRO A 399 8.58 9.02 -19.04
C PRO A 399 9.51 7.85 -18.74
N ASP A 400 10.56 8.07 -17.93
CA ASP A 400 11.52 7.04 -17.52
C ASP A 400 11.12 6.33 -16.20
N VAL A 401 9.90 6.57 -15.72
CA VAL A 401 9.39 6.07 -14.44
C VAL A 401 8.13 5.25 -14.68
N VAL A 402 8.15 4.01 -14.20
CA VAL A 402 6.97 3.15 -14.26
C VAL A 402 5.95 3.62 -13.23
N ILE A 403 4.69 3.75 -13.62
CA ILE A 403 3.56 3.89 -12.70
C ILE A 403 2.95 2.49 -12.53
N GLY A 404 3.06 1.92 -11.33
CA GLY A 404 2.65 0.55 -11.01
C GLY A 404 1.96 0.45 -9.65
N SER A 405 1.90 -0.74 -9.06
CA SER A 405 1.23 -0.99 -7.76
C SER A 405 2.06 -1.83 -6.77
N TYR A 406 3.07 -2.56 -7.26
CA TYR A 406 3.89 -3.46 -6.46
C TYR A 406 5.34 -3.53 -6.98
N THR A 407 6.20 -4.29 -6.28
CA THR A 407 7.63 -4.43 -6.63
C THR A 407 7.81 -5.19 -7.94
N HIS A 408 8.54 -4.60 -8.88
CA HIS A 408 8.88 -5.26 -10.14
C HIS A 408 10.30 -5.84 -10.11
N VAL A 409 10.49 -6.91 -10.87
CA VAL A 409 11.83 -7.28 -11.32
C VAL A 409 12.33 -6.16 -12.23
N PRO A 410 13.52 -5.59 -11.99
CA PRO A 410 14.03 -4.50 -12.80
C PRO A 410 14.25 -4.96 -14.25
N PRO A 411 14.01 -4.10 -15.26
CA PRO A 411 14.48 -4.33 -16.61
C PRO A 411 15.98 -4.68 -16.64
N ALA A 412 16.41 -5.55 -17.55
CA ALA A 412 17.76 -6.11 -17.55
C ALA A 412 18.87 -5.04 -17.61
N GLU A 413 18.60 -3.93 -18.30
CA GLU A 413 19.48 -2.77 -18.43
C GLU A 413 19.57 -1.90 -17.17
N LEU A 414 18.56 -1.96 -16.29
CA LEU A 414 18.50 -1.24 -15.02
C LEU A 414 18.83 -2.14 -13.81
N ALA A 415 18.96 -3.45 -14.04
CA ALA A 415 19.33 -4.40 -12.99
C ALA A 415 20.75 -4.10 -12.48
N ARG A 416 20.90 -4.05 -11.15
CA ARG A 416 22.19 -3.82 -10.49
C ARG A 416 23.20 -4.88 -10.94
N ARG A 417 24.35 -4.44 -11.45
CA ARG A 417 25.47 -5.34 -11.72
C ARG A 417 26.08 -5.79 -10.40
N ARG A 418 26.15 -7.09 -10.18
CA ARG A 418 26.62 -7.72 -8.95
C ARG A 418 28.11 -8.01 -9.00
#